data_AF-A0A662K765-F1
#
_entry.id   AF-A0A662K765-F1
#
_cell.length_a   1.000
_cell.length_b   1.000
_cell.length_c   1.000
_cell.angle_alpha   90.00
_cell.angle_beta   90.00
_cell.angle_gamma   90.00
#
_symmetry.space_group_name_H-M   'P 1'
#
loop_
_entity.id
_entity.type
_entity.pdbx_description
1 polymer ?
#
loop_
_entity_poly.entity_id
_entity_poly.type
_entity_poly.pdbx_seq_one_letter_code
_entity_poly.pdbx_strand_id
1 'polypeptide(L)'
;MDIWTKNELGWMLQDKVDQETLLALASLPECDDGRIIGFAEIKRSRDSSGKKSEYQEFISECMKRTSGTAKERMRKCAREWKKMKK
;
A
#
# COMPACT_ATOMS: atom_id res chain seq x y z
N MET A 1 -14.04 -15.60 -18.06
CA MET A 1 -14.08 -16.06 -16.65
C MET A 1 -14.63 -17.45 -16.73
N ASP A 2 -13.97 -18.44 -16.16
CA ASP A 2 -14.60 -19.73 -16.01
C ASP A 2 -15.86 -19.58 -15.13
N ILE A 3 -16.94 -20.30 -15.48
CA ILE A 3 -18.24 -20.24 -14.78
C ILE A 3 -18.06 -20.46 -13.27
N TRP A 4 -17.08 -21.29 -12.90
CA TRP A 4 -16.76 -21.59 -11.51
C TRP A 4 -16.29 -20.35 -10.72
N THR A 5 -15.39 -19.53 -11.29
CA THR A 5 -14.86 -18.34 -10.62
C THR A 5 -15.91 -17.22 -10.49
N LYS A 6 -16.83 -17.10 -11.46
CA LYS A 6 -17.98 -16.17 -11.35
C LYS A 6 -18.87 -16.57 -10.17
N ASN A 7 -19.13 -17.86 -10.03
CA ASN A 7 -19.97 -18.38 -8.98
C ASN A 7 -19.32 -18.18 -7.61
N GLU A 8 -18.04 -18.52 -7.42
CA GLU A 8 -17.36 -18.30 -6.13
C GLU A 8 -17.32 -16.82 -5.71
N LEU A 9 -17.03 -15.90 -6.63
CA LEU A 9 -17.06 -14.46 -6.35
C LEU A 9 -18.47 -13.99 -5.98
N GLY A 10 -19.50 -14.50 -6.69
CA GLY A 10 -20.89 -14.23 -6.37
C GLY A 10 -21.27 -14.68 -4.95
N TRP A 11 -20.90 -15.91 -4.57
CA TRP A 11 -21.13 -16.44 -3.22
C TRP A 11 -20.39 -15.64 -2.14
N MET A 12 -19.13 -15.26 -2.36
CA MET A 12 -18.34 -14.50 -1.38
C MET A 12 -18.85 -13.08 -1.14
N LEU A 13 -19.54 -12.51 -2.13
CA LEU A 13 -20.02 -11.13 -2.11
C LEU A 13 -21.52 -11.03 -1.78
N GLN A 14 -22.26 -12.14 -1.76
CA GLN A 14 -23.72 -12.16 -1.60
C GLN A 14 -24.24 -11.41 -0.36
N ASP A 15 -23.49 -11.43 0.76
CA ASP A 15 -23.84 -10.72 2.00
C ASP A 15 -23.13 -9.36 2.16
N LYS A 16 -22.28 -8.98 1.21
CA LYS A 16 -21.41 -7.78 1.32
C LYS A 16 -21.78 -6.66 0.36
N VAL A 17 -22.51 -6.97 -0.69
CA VAL A 17 -22.88 -6.01 -1.73
C VAL A 17 -24.37 -6.11 -2.02
N ASP A 18 -24.95 -5.01 -2.48
CA ASP A 18 -26.34 -4.96 -2.92
C ASP A 18 -26.59 -5.81 -4.16
N GLN A 19 -27.86 -6.14 -4.38
CA GLN A 19 -28.32 -7.00 -5.46
C GLN A 19 -27.99 -6.42 -6.86
N GLU A 20 -27.91 -5.09 -6.99
CA GLU A 20 -27.54 -4.42 -8.23
C GLU A 20 -26.07 -4.68 -8.57
N THR A 21 -25.19 -4.62 -7.58
CA THR A 21 -23.77 -4.96 -7.70
C THR A 21 -23.56 -6.43 -8.08
N LEU A 22 -24.35 -7.36 -7.54
CA LEU A 22 -24.30 -8.78 -7.92
C LEU A 22 -24.70 -9.02 -9.38
N LEU A 23 -25.75 -8.33 -9.85
CA LEU A 23 -26.19 -8.42 -11.25
C LEU A 23 -25.14 -7.84 -12.20
N ALA A 24 -24.47 -6.75 -11.81
CA ALA A 24 -23.37 -6.19 -12.58
C ALA A 24 -22.20 -7.19 -12.72
N LEU A 25 -21.84 -7.90 -11.65
CA LEU A 25 -20.80 -8.95 -11.68
C LEU A 25 -21.19 -10.14 -12.58
N ALA A 26 -22.46 -10.57 -12.53
CA ALA A 26 -22.95 -11.64 -13.39
C ALA A 26 -22.93 -11.24 -14.88
N SER A 27 -23.11 -9.95 -15.18
CA SER A 27 -23.09 -9.40 -16.54
C SER A 27 -21.68 -9.26 -17.15
N LEU A 28 -20.62 -9.49 -16.37
CA LEU A 28 -19.25 -9.39 -16.86
C LEU A 28 -18.99 -10.42 -17.98
N PRO A 29 -18.40 -10.01 -19.12
CA PRO A 29 -18.14 -10.91 -20.24
C PRO A 29 -17.16 -12.03 -19.86
N GLU A 30 -17.31 -13.18 -20.49
CA GLU A 30 -16.37 -14.27 -20.35
C GLU A 30 -15.07 -13.94 -21.08
N CYS A 31 -14.01 -13.57 -20.35
CA CYS A 31 -12.69 -13.43 -20.96
C CYS A 31 -12.06 -14.80 -21.25
N ASP A 32 -11.60 -14.99 -22.49
CA ASP A 32 -10.92 -16.20 -22.99
C ASP A 32 -9.61 -16.50 -22.24
N ASP A 33 -8.94 -15.48 -21.71
CA ASP A 33 -7.60 -15.61 -21.10
C ASP A 33 -7.60 -15.63 -19.56
N GLY A 34 -8.79 -15.70 -18.92
CA GLY A 34 -8.90 -15.77 -17.44
C GLY A 34 -8.43 -14.53 -16.66
N ARG A 35 -8.03 -13.44 -17.33
CA ARG A 35 -7.53 -12.21 -16.70
C ARG A 35 -8.65 -11.17 -16.57
N ILE A 36 -9.42 -11.19 -15.47
CA ILE A 36 -10.54 -10.24 -15.26
C ILE A 36 -10.26 -9.18 -14.20
N ILE A 37 -9.26 -9.37 -13.35
CA ILE A 37 -8.85 -8.32 -12.40
C ILE A 37 -7.32 -8.26 -12.40
N GLY A 38 -6.78 -7.54 -13.38
CA GLY A 38 -5.44 -7.02 -13.24
C GLY A 38 -5.49 -5.94 -12.18
N PHE A 39 -5.13 -6.26 -10.94
CA PHE A 39 -4.73 -5.22 -10.00
C PHE A 39 -3.56 -4.52 -10.67
N ALA A 40 -3.80 -3.35 -11.27
CA ALA A 40 -2.71 -2.51 -11.70
C ALA A 40 -1.86 -2.30 -10.46
N GLU A 41 -0.58 -2.70 -10.53
CA GLU A 41 0.38 -2.20 -9.55
C GLU A 41 0.21 -0.69 -9.57
N ILE A 42 -0.32 -0.14 -8.48
CA ILE A 42 -0.15 1.26 -8.18
C ILE A 42 1.37 1.36 -8.07
N LYS A 43 2.03 1.73 -9.17
CA LYS A 43 3.34 2.37 -9.10
C LYS A 43 3.08 3.49 -8.12
N ARG A 44 3.44 3.28 -6.84
CA ARG A 44 3.54 4.36 -5.88
C ARG A 44 4.29 5.40 -6.65
N SER A 45 3.57 6.46 -7.03
CA SER A 45 4.15 7.48 -7.87
C SER A 45 5.47 7.80 -7.19
N ARG A 46 6.54 7.81 -7.98
CA ARG A 46 7.82 8.36 -7.52
C ARG A 46 7.65 9.82 -7.03
N ASP A 47 6.45 10.36 -7.23
CA ASP A 47 5.87 11.63 -6.82
C ASP A 47 4.95 11.54 -5.59
N SER A 48 5.12 10.57 -4.69
CA SER A 48 4.91 10.89 -3.27
C SER A 48 6.11 11.71 -2.77
N SER A 49 6.32 12.87 -3.38
CA SER A 49 6.96 14.03 -2.79
C SER A 49 6.08 14.59 -1.66
N GLY A 50 5.50 13.70 -0.85
CA GLY A 50 5.06 14.04 0.47
C GLY A 50 6.30 14.61 1.14
N LYS A 51 6.31 15.94 1.29
CA LYS A 51 7.39 16.68 1.93
C LYS A 51 7.85 15.84 3.11
N LYS A 52 9.12 15.42 3.06
CA LYS A 52 9.69 14.67 4.18
C LYS A 52 9.39 15.50 5.42
N SER A 53 8.84 14.87 6.45
CA SER A 53 8.64 15.61 7.69
C SER A 53 10.00 16.13 8.17
N GLU A 54 10.03 17.26 8.88
CA GLU A 54 11.29 17.81 9.41
C GLU A 54 12.09 16.75 10.18
N TYR A 55 11.38 15.84 10.87
CA TYR A 55 11.96 14.69 11.53
C TYR A 55 12.65 13.71 10.55
N GLN A 56 12.00 13.37 9.44
CA GLN A 56 12.58 12.46 8.44
C GLN A 56 13.82 13.07 7.76
N GLU A 57 13.82 14.38 7.53
CA GLU A 57 14.99 15.09 7.00
C GLU A 57 16.14 15.05 8.00
N PHE A 58 15.87 15.43 9.26
CA PHE A 58 16.84 15.41 10.34
C PHE A 58 17.44 14.01 10.56
N ILE A 59 16.60 12.97 10.65
CA ILE A 59 17.07 11.60 10.83
C ILE A 59 17.93 11.17 9.64
N SER A 60 17.55 11.51 8.41
CA SER A 60 18.34 11.17 7.22
C SER A 60 19.73 11.79 7.26
N GLU A 61 19.87 13.04 7.71
CA GLU A 61 21.16 13.70 7.84
C GLU A 61 21.99 13.16 9.01
N CYS A 62 21.36 12.96 10.16
CA CYS A 62 22.04 12.44 11.35
C CYS A 62 22.57 11.02 11.13
N MET A 63 21.83 10.17 10.42
CA MET A 63 22.24 8.80 10.11
C MET A 63 23.46 8.73 9.18
N LYS A 64 23.69 9.77 8.34
CA LYS A 64 24.88 9.87 7.47
C LYS A 64 26.14 10.26 8.26
N ARG A 65 26.00 11.07 9.31
CA ARG A 65 27.13 11.57 10.12
C ARG A 65 27.49 10.66 11.30
N THR A 66 26.58 9.76 11.67
CA THR A 66 26.77 8.87 12.81
C THR A 66 27.30 7.51 12.37
N SER A 67 28.38 7.04 13.01
CA SER A 67 28.93 5.70 12.80
C SER A 67 28.32 4.68 13.76
N GLY A 68 28.26 3.41 13.36
CA GLY A 68 27.75 2.30 14.17
C GLY A 68 26.68 1.48 13.47
N THR A 69 26.09 0.52 14.17
CA THR A 69 25.02 -0.31 13.61
C THR A 69 23.77 0.53 13.32
N ALA A 70 22.94 0.12 12.37
CA ALA A 70 21.72 0.87 12.02
C ALA A 70 20.82 1.16 13.23
N LYS A 71 20.73 0.20 14.16
CA LYS A 71 19.93 0.32 15.39
C LYS A 71 20.51 1.35 16.37
N GLU A 72 21.83 1.40 16.53
CA GLU A 72 22.50 2.36 17.41
C GLU A 72 22.43 3.78 16.86
N ARG A 73 22.67 3.93 15.55
CA ARG A 73 22.58 5.21 14.85
C ARG A 73 21.19 5.81 14.99
N MET A 74 20.14 5.00 14.75
CA MET A 74 18.75 5.45 14.88
C MET A 74 18.43 5.90 16.32
N ARG A 75 18.87 5.13 17.33
CA ARG A 75 18.69 5.51 18.75
C ARG A 75 19.43 6.79 19.12
N LYS A 76 20.61 7.04 18.55
CA LYS A 76 21.37 8.28 18.80
C LYS A 76 20.67 9.48 18.17
N CYS A 77 20.29 9.37 16.89
CA CYS A 77 19.59 10.42 16.16
C CYS A 77 18.22 10.76 16.77
N ALA A 78 17.43 9.76 17.18
CA ALA A 78 16.16 10.00 17.86
C ALA A 78 16.32 10.75 19.20
N ARG A 79 17.39 10.47 19.96
CA ARG A 79 17.69 11.18 21.21
C ARG A 79 18.12 12.63 20.96
N GLU A 80 18.89 12.88 19.91
CA GLU A 80 19.31 14.24 19.53
C GLU A 80 18.11 15.09 19.09
N TRP A 81 17.20 14.54 18.27
CA TRP A 81 15.96 15.22 17.90
C TRP A 81 15.12 15.60 19.13
N LYS A 82 14.96 14.67 20.07
CA LYS A 82 14.20 14.91 21.31
C LYS A 82 14.82 16.01 22.18
N LYS A 83 16.14 16.18 22.15
CA LYS A 83 16.83 17.28 22.86
C LYS A 83 16.63 18.63 22.17
N MET A 84 16.53 18.67 20.84
CA MET A 84 16.32 19.90 20.08
C MET A 84 14.89 20.45 20.18
N LYS A 85 13.89 19.60 20.46
CA LYS A 85 12.48 19.99 20.62
C LYS A 85 12.08 20.26 22.08
N LYS A 86 13.02 20.25 23.03
CA LYS A 86 12.80 20.57 24.44
C LYS A 86 13.39 21.95 24.75
#